data_AF-A0A815JEK6-F1
#
_entry.id   AF-A0A815JEK6-F1
#
_cell.length_a   1.000
_cell.length_b   1.000
_cell.length_c   1.000
_cell.angle_alpha   90.00
_cell.angle_beta   90.00
_cell.angle_gamma   90.00
#
_symmetry.space_group_name_H-M   'P 1'
#
loop_
_entity.id
_entity.type
_entity.pdbx_description
1 polymer ?
#
loop_
_entity_poly.entity_id
_entity_poly.type
_entity_poly.pdbx_seq_one_letter_code
_entity_poly.pdbx_strand_id
1 'polypeptide(L)'
;NIVMSASQEIIPNDSCPIKDKKCREQSSGICGIMCGLPGIKAPGIQNFPGDFDRPPHILTNVQCHIESKASEWYCTGYYVAAGIPIQIDVVDQSGATGWSARVGCHSDDLGNCDELRRWPCISICRPLTNKTIQMNSAFGGLLFLQSPGDESSSITINLHHVVLTPTYDITDSNRAETWDYKRAHAQGLWADIAGRHIVFNLPSKSVVHLESAQLDRALNFWDSIVLAHHDLRGTKPTHRERIVCDEQPSAGYMHSGYPIVTHLDVSDANSEWFLFNSEHLEKEGAWGLFHEIGHNMQQGWWTFEGTGEVTVNIFTLHAMDKVCSLKPWIHSWLQNQIPSTKTYIENGSNFEEWKGSPGVALFIYAQLVREYGWNTYQDIFRQYEQLQPNLDSDQEKMDYWITTFSEQVHNNLVPLFKFWGFPISQSTVDELQKFPIPQIFDEFIQVAPERYSI
;
A
#
# COMPACT_ATOMS: atom_id res chain seq x y z
N ASN A 1 -10.93 29.97 -23.11
CA ASN A 1 -12.14 29.52 -23.83
C ASN A 1 -12.34 28.00 -23.79
N ILE A 2 -11.36 27.15 -24.13
CA ILE A 2 -11.55 25.68 -24.14
C ILE A 2 -11.85 25.08 -22.75
N VAL A 3 -11.14 25.51 -21.70
CA VAL A 3 -11.35 24.97 -20.33
C VAL A 3 -12.68 25.45 -19.71
N MET A 4 -13.13 26.67 -20.03
CA MET A 4 -14.39 27.22 -19.52
C MET A 4 -15.63 26.75 -20.32
N SER A 5 -15.45 25.96 -21.37
CA SER A 5 -16.53 25.41 -22.20
C SER A 5 -16.55 23.88 -22.23
N ALA A 6 -15.89 23.21 -21.26
CA ALA A 6 -15.97 21.76 -21.14
C ALA A 6 -17.45 21.35 -20.98
N SER A 7 -17.92 20.43 -21.83
CA SER A 7 -19.27 19.87 -21.69
C SER A 7 -19.35 19.10 -20.36
N GLN A 8 -20.54 19.00 -19.77
CA GLN A 8 -20.73 18.18 -18.56
C GLN A 8 -20.33 16.72 -18.79
N GLU A 9 -20.36 16.25 -20.04
CA GLU A 9 -20.01 14.88 -20.45
C GLU A 9 -18.54 14.51 -20.26
N ILE A 10 -17.65 15.49 -20.08
CA ILE A 10 -16.20 15.26 -19.90
C ILE A 10 -15.70 15.63 -18.49
N ILE A 11 -16.61 15.87 -17.55
CA ILE A 11 -16.27 16.17 -16.15
C ILE A 11 -16.60 14.93 -15.32
N PRO A 12 -15.60 14.16 -14.87
CA PRO A 12 -15.85 12.93 -14.12
C PRO A 12 -16.36 13.21 -12.71
N ASN A 13 -17.27 12.34 -12.25
CA ASN A 13 -17.84 12.34 -10.91
C ASN A 13 -18.21 10.88 -10.55
N ASP A 14 -18.03 10.47 -9.31
CA ASP A 14 -18.38 9.13 -8.85
C ASP A 14 -19.88 8.82 -9.06
N SER A 15 -20.76 9.80 -8.82
CA SER A 15 -22.19 9.64 -9.08
C SER A 15 -22.57 9.58 -10.57
N CYS A 16 -21.67 10.00 -11.47
CA CYS A 16 -21.89 9.96 -12.91
C CYS A 16 -20.57 9.70 -13.66
N PRO A 17 -20.08 8.44 -13.67
CA PRO A 17 -18.77 8.13 -14.24
C PRO A 17 -18.75 8.26 -15.77
N ILE A 18 -17.63 8.71 -16.33
CA ILE A 18 -17.45 8.81 -17.78
C ILE A 18 -17.10 7.42 -18.34
N LYS A 19 -18.04 6.81 -19.06
CA LYS A 19 -17.89 5.48 -19.70
C LYS A 19 -17.66 5.52 -21.20
N ASP A 20 -17.90 6.66 -21.85
CA ASP A 20 -17.57 6.82 -23.27
C ASP A 20 -16.06 7.04 -23.48
N LYS A 21 -15.45 6.24 -24.35
CA LYS A 21 -13.99 6.25 -24.57
C LYS A 21 -13.50 7.61 -25.07
N LYS A 22 -14.23 8.24 -26.00
CA LYS A 22 -13.84 9.54 -26.56
C LYS A 22 -13.90 10.64 -25.48
N CYS A 23 -14.91 10.61 -24.63
CA CYS A 23 -15.03 11.53 -23.50
C CYS A 23 -13.89 11.32 -22.48
N ARG A 24 -13.48 10.06 -22.21
CA ARG A 24 -12.31 9.78 -21.36
C ARG A 24 -11.02 10.34 -21.94
N GLU A 25 -10.74 10.06 -23.21
CA GLU A 25 -9.54 10.57 -23.90
C GLU A 25 -9.48 12.11 -23.89
N GLN A 26 -10.63 12.77 -24.09
CA GLN A 26 -10.74 14.22 -23.99
C GLN A 26 -10.49 14.74 -22.57
N SER A 27 -11.02 14.05 -21.55
CA SER A 27 -10.83 14.40 -20.13
C SER A 27 -9.35 14.33 -19.76
N SER A 28 -8.65 13.24 -20.15
CA SER A 28 -7.20 13.08 -19.94
C SER A 28 -6.39 14.19 -20.63
N GLY A 29 -6.72 14.52 -21.89
CA GLY A 29 -6.06 15.60 -22.62
C GLY A 29 -6.21 16.97 -21.97
N ILE A 30 -7.41 17.29 -21.45
CA ILE A 30 -7.68 18.56 -20.77
C ILE A 30 -6.96 18.65 -19.41
N CYS A 31 -6.85 17.53 -18.70
CA CYS A 31 -6.21 17.46 -17.38
C CYS A 31 -4.79 18.07 -17.39
N GLY A 32 -3.96 17.67 -18.36
CA GLY A 32 -2.61 18.20 -18.53
C GLY A 32 -2.58 19.68 -18.91
N ILE A 33 -3.52 20.15 -19.74
CA ILE A 33 -3.62 21.56 -20.14
C ILE A 33 -3.97 22.45 -18.95
N MET A 34 -4.91 22.03 -18.10
CA MET A 34 -5.34 22.81 -16.93
C MET A 34 -4.18 23.05 -15.95
N CYS A 35 -3.37 22.02 -15.69
CA CYS A 35 -2.20 22.15 -14.81
C CYS A 35 -1.03 22.95 -15.44
N GLY A 36 -1.12 23.29 -16.73
CA GLY A 36 -0.17 24.19 -17.39
C GLY A 36 -0.50 25.68 -17.23
N LEU A 37 -1.70 26.03 -16.76
CA LEU A 37 -2.20 27.41 -16.74
C LEU A 37 -2.39 27.93 -15.29
N PRO A 38 -1.90 29.13 -14.96
CA PRO A 38 -2.16 29.74 -13.65
C PRO A 38 -3.61 30.19 -13.53
N GLY A 39 -4.16 30.21 -12.31
CA GLY A 39 -5.49 30.76 -12.04
C GLY A 39 -6.67 29.85 -12.40
N ILE A 40 -6.41 28.63 -12.88
CA ILE A 40 -7.45 27.69 -13.31
C ILE A 40 -7.75 26.68 -12.21
N LYS A 41 -9.03 26.55 -11.84
CA LYS A 41 -9.55 25.40 -11.09
C LYS A 41 -10.20 24.41 -12.06
N ALA A 42 -10.01 23.12 -11.82
CA ALA A 42 -10.68 22.09 -12.60
C ALA A 42 -12.21 22.14 -12.37
N PRO A 43 -13.04 22.01 -13.42
CA PRO A 43 -14.47 21.83 -13.24
C PRO A 43 -14.79 20.59 -12.41
N GLY A 44 -15.78 20.66 -11.51
CA GLY A 44 -16.16 19.52 -10.67
C GLY A 44 -15.22 19.23 -9.49
N ILE A 45 -14.18 20.06 -9.28
CA ILE A 45 -13.20 19.90 -8.20
C ILE A 45 -13.81 19.81 -6.79
N GLN A 46 -14.98 20.41 -6.57
CA GLN A 46 -15.70 20.31 -5.31
C GLN A 46 -16.06 18.87 -4.92
N ASN A 47 -16.13 17.95 -5.89
CA ASN A 47 -16.37 16.53 -5.65
C ASN A 47 -15.07 15.84 -5.21
N PHE A 48 -14.00 15.97 -6.01
CA PHE A 48 -12.69 15.39 -5.71
C PHE A 48 -11.56 16.16 -6.41
N PRO A 49 -10.41 16.41 -5.75
CA PRO A 49 -10.10 16.08 -4.35
C PRO A 49 -10.74 17.04 -3.32
N GLY A 50 -11.61 17.95 -3.76
CA GLY A 50 -12.30 18.94 -2.95
C GLY A 50 -11.84 20.37 -3.24
N ASP A 51 -12.68 21.35 -2.89
CA ASP A 51 -12.36 22.77 -2.94
C ASP A 51 -12.80 23.46 -1.66
N PHE A 52 -12.24 24.65 -1.40
CA PHE A 52 -12.59 25.42 -0.22
C PHE A 52 -13.91 26.17 -0.43
N ASP A 53 -14.85 26.01 0.50
CA ASP A 53 -16.12 26.76 0.51
C ASP A 53 -15.92 28.28 0.61
N ARG A 54 -14.80 28.70 1.21
CA ARG A 54 -14.39 30.10 1.36
C ARG A 54 -12.89 30.22 1.10
N PRO A 55 -12.39 31.36 0.59
CA PRO A 55 -10.96 31.55 0.40
C PRO A 55 -10.18 31.23 1.69
N PRO A 56 -9.19 30.31 1.63
CA PRO A 56 -8.41 29.95 2.81
C PRO A 56 -7.41 31.06 3.16
N HIS A 57 -6.87 30.99 4.38
CA HIS A 57 -5.78 31.84 4.82
C HIS A 57 -4.49 31.44 4.10
N ILE A 58 -4.06 32.30 3.18
CA ILE A 58 -2.86 32.11 2.38
C ILE A 58 -1.64 32.64 3.14
N LEU A 59 -0.70 31.74 3.42
CA LEU A 59 0.60 32.02 4.00
C LEU A 59 1.63 32.29 2.91
N THR A 60 2.57 33.18 3.23
CA THR A 60 3.70 33.53 2.37
C THR A 60 4.97 33.62 3.20
N ASN A 61 6.10 33.31 2.58
CA ASN A 61 7.42 33.38 3.20
C ASN A 61 7.55 32.46 4.43
N VAL A 62 6.96 31.26 4.35
CA VAL A 62 7.12 30.23 5.38
C VAL A 62 8.27 29.31 5.02
N GLN A 63 9.20 29.12 5.95
CA GLN A 63 10.36 28.27 5.71
C GLN A 63 10.04 26.82 6.05
N CYS A 64 10.52 25.90 5.21
CA CYS A 64 10.46 24.46 5.42
C CYS A 64 11.87 23.90 5.26
N HIS A 65 12.30 23.11 6.24
CA HIS A 65 13.55 22.36 6.20
C HIS A 65 13.23 20.88 6.31
N ILE A 66 13.79 20.08 5.40
CA ILE A 66 13.60 18.63 5.37
C ILE A 66 14.97 17.97 5.35
N GLU A 67 15.16 17.02 6.27
CA GLU A 67 16.24 16.05 6.25
C GLU A 67 15.67 14.71 5.76
N SER A 68 16.30 14.14 4.74
CA SER A 68 15.95 12.84 4.20
C SER A 68 17.06 11.83 4.51
N LYS A 69 16.63 10.61 4.82
CA LYS A 69 17.51 9.44 5.04
C LYS A 69 17.13 8.25 4.16
N ALA A 70 16.15 8.44 3.28
CA ALA A 70 15.52 7.41 2.47
C ALA A 70 14.83 8.04 1.26
N SER A 71 14.70 7.27 0.17
CA SER A 71 13.90 7.67 -0.98
C SER A 71 12.40 7.71 -0.62
N GLU A 72 11.87 8.90 -0.33
CA GLU A 72 10.54 9.10 0.24
C GLU A 72 9.88 10.40 -0.23
N TRP A 73 8.58 10.52 0.03
CA TRP A 73 7.88 11.81 -0.02
C TRP A 73 7.80 12.40 1.39
N TYR A 74 8.30 13.61 1.58
CA TYR A 74 8.25 14.36 2.83
C TYR A 74 7.17 15.42 2.75
N CYS A 75 6.15 15.33 3.60
CA CYS A 75 5.11 16.35 3.67
C CYS A 75 5.69 17.65 4.22
N THR A 76 5.40 18.77 3.56
CA THR A 76 5.89 20.08 4.00
C THR A 76 5.09 20.69 5.15
N GLY A 77 3.96 20.07 5.53
CA GLY A 77 2.98 20.65 6.47
C GLY A 77 2.01 21.63 5.80
N TYR A 78 2.05 21.73 4.48
CA TYR A 78 1.29 22.72 3.72
C TYR A 78 0.49 22.11 2.56
N TYR A 79 -0.54 22.84 2.15
CA TYR A 79 -1.47 22.51 1.09
C TYR A 79 -1.46 23.64 0.05
N VAL A 80 -1.53 23.28 -1.24
CA VAL A 80 -1.69 24.24 -2.34
C VAL A 80 -3.17 24.28 -2.71
N ALA A 81 -3.79 25.45 -2.61
CA ALA A 81 -5.17 25.64 -3.05
C ALA A 81 -5.28 25.60 -4.58
N ALA A 82 -6.31 24.94 -5.09
CA ALA A 82 -6.53 24.81 -6.52
C ALA A 82 -6.59 26.16 -7.24
N GLY A 83 -5.92 26.27 -8.38
CA GLY A 83 -5.85 27.49 -9.18
C GLY A 83 -4.97 28.60 -8.60
N ILE A 84 -4.40 28.44 -7.40
CA ILE A 84 -3.42 29.38 -6.84
C ILE A 84 -2.01 28.90 -7.20
N PRO A 85 -1.23 29.69 -7.97
CA PRO A 85 0.16 29.34 -8.28
C PRO A 85 1.01 29.29 -7.00
N ILE A 86 1.65 28.15 -6.75
CA ILE A 86 2.66 28.02 -5.70
C ILE A 86 3.98 28.58 -6.20
N GLN A 87 4.68 29.33 -5.34
CA GLN A 87 6.08 29.67 -5.52
C GLN A 87 6.94 29.02 -4.43
N ILE A 88 8.02 28.37 -4.86
CA ILE A 88 9.00 27.71 -4.02
C ILE A 88 10.35 28.35 -4.28
N ASP A 89 10.95 28.94 -3.25
CA ASP A 89 12.28 29.52 -3.32
C ASP A 89 13.28 28.62 -2.58
N VAL A 90 14.20 28.02 -3.32
CA VAL A 90 15.28 27.20 -2.78
C VAL A 90 16.32 28.11 -2.11
N VAL A 91 16.57 27.90 -0.83
CA VAL A 91 17.50 28.73 -0.05
C VAL A 91 18.95 28.43 -0.44
N ASP A 92 19.31 27.15 -0.54
CA ASP A 92 20.63 26.68 -1.00
C ASP A 92 20.46 25.70 -2.17
N GLN A 93 20.87 26.14 -3.37
CA GLN A 93 20.73 25.33 -4.58
C GLN A 93 21.64 24.09 -4.60
N SER A 94 22.73 24.08 -3.82
CA SER A 94 23.61 22.91 -3.78
C SER A 94 22.92 21.69 -3.16
N GLY A 95 22.06 21.92 -2.16
CA GLY A 95 21.24 20.90 -1.50
C GLY A 95 20.01 20.45 -2.28
N ALA A 96 19.61 21.18 -3.34
CA ALA A 96 18.40 20.85 -4.11
C ALA A 96 18.62 19.86 -5.26
N THR A 97 19.86 19.44 -5.50
CA THR A 97 20.17 18.48 -6.58
C THR A 97 19.37 17.19 -6.40
N GLY A 98 18.58 16.83 -7.41
CA GLY A 98 17.75 15.61 -7.46
C GLY A 98 16.44 15.70 -6.66
N TRP A 99 16.21 16.75 -5.87
CA TRP A 99 14.93 16.97 -5.20
C TRP A 99 13.83 17.38 -6.18
N SER A 100 12.60 16.95 -5.89
CA SER A 100 11.41 17.38 -6.63
C SER A 100 10.30 17.84 -5.68
N ALA A 101 9.48 18.80 -6.11
CA ALA A 101 8.26 19.19 -5.41
C ALA A 101 7.04 18.54 -6.07
N ARG A 102 6.15 17.98 -5.25
CA ARG A 102 4.90 17.36 -5.66
C ARG A 102 3.71 18.06 -5.02
N VAL A 103 2.67 18.32 -5.80
CA VAL A 103 1.36 18.76 -5.30
C VAL A 103 0.36 17.64 -5.58
N GLY A 104 -0.30 17.14 -4.53
CA GLY A 104 -1.23 16.01 -4.58
C GLY A 104 -0.56 14.68 -4.22
N CYS A 105 -1.24 13.89 -3.39
CA CYS A 105 -0.80 12.55 -2.95
C CYS A 105 -1.26 11.43 -3.89
N HIS A 106 -2.29 11.66 -4.71
CA HIS A 106 -2.85 10.69 -5.65
C HIS A 106 -1.94 10.51 -6.88
N SER A 107 -1.12 9.47 -6.88
CA SER A 107 -0.19 9.16 -7.98
C SER A 107 -0.83 8.48 -9.18
N ASP A 108 -2.00 7.90 -9.00
CA ASP A 108 -2.67 7.10 -10.03
C ASP A 108 -3.03 7.92 -11.26
N ASP A 109 -2.70 7.36 -12.41
CA ASP A 109 -3.15 7.80 -13.73
C ASP A 109 -4.28 6.87 -14.20
N LEU A 110 -5.50 7.43 -14.23
CA LEU A 110 -6.69 6.67 -14.63
C LEU A 110 -6.92 6.66 -16.15
N GLY A 111 -5.98 7.18 -16.96
CA GLY A 111 -6.15 7.33 -18.41
C GLY A 111 -6.47 6.03 -19.17
N ASN A 112 -6.09 4.88 -18.59
CA ASN A 112 -6.36 3.55 -19.15
C ASN A 112 -7.57 2.85 -18.54
N CYS A 113 -8.24 3.45 -17.55
CA CYS A 113 -9.42 2.86 -16.93
C CYS A 113 -10.63 2.88 -17.90
N ASP A 114 -11.50 1.89 -17.77
CA ASP A 114 -12.72 1.77 -18.59
C ASP A 114 -13.82 2.78 -18.20
N GLU A 115 -13.70 3.37 -17.01
CA GLU A 115 -14.54 4.47 -16.55
C GLU A 115 -13.72 5.49 -15.73
N LEU A 116 -14.16 6.75 -15.72
CA LEU A 116 -13.58 7.82 -14.88
C LEU A 116 -14.63 8.37 -13.90
N ARG A 117 -14.39 8.18 -12.60
CA ARG A 117 -15.15 8.71 -11.46
C ARG A 117 -14.54 9.99 -10.89
N ARG A 118 -13.24 10.20 -11.14
CA ARG A 118 -12.54 11.46 -10.90
C ARG A 118 -11.65 11.83 -12.08
N TRP A 119 -11.07 13.02 -12.04
CA TRP A 119 -10.08 13.43 -13.04
C TRP A 119 -8.90 12.46 -13.06
N PRO A 120 -8.35 12.12 -14.24
CA PRO A 120 -7.43 10.99 -14.37
C PRO A 120 -6.07 11.23 -13.74
N CYS A 121 -5.49 12.45 -13.84
CA CYS A 121 -4.17 12.78 -13.31
C CYS A 121 -4.23 14.07 -12.47
N ILE A 122 -4.41 13.96 -11.16
CA ILE A 122 -4.63 15.14 -10.31
C ILE A 122 -3.43 15.62 -9.51
N SER A 123 -2.27 14.98 -9.70
CA SER A 123 -1.02 15.35 -9.06
C SER A 123 -0.01 15.89 -10.07
N ILE A 124 0.83 16.82 -9.63
CA ILE A 124 1.95 17.34 -10.42
C ILE A 124 3.25 17.15 -9.65
N CYS A 125 4.34 16.85 -10.37
CA CYS A 125 5.67 16.79 -9.80
C CYS A 125 6.66 17.56 -10.70
N ARG A 126 7.54 18.36 -10.09
CA ARG A 126 8.55 19.16 -10.80
C ARG A 126 9.89 19.11 -10.06
N PRO A 127 11.02 18.92 -10.77
CA PRO A 127 12.34 18.97 -10.16
C PRO A 127 12.69 20.39 -9.71
N LEU A 128 13.42 20.52 -8.60
CA LEU A 128 13.86 21.79 -8.02
C LEU A 128 15.18 22.27 -8.65
N THR A 129 15.17 22.50 -9.96
CA THR A 129 16.39 22.85 -10.73
C THR A 129 16.78 24.33 -10.67
N ASN A 130 15.83 25.21 -10.32
CA ASN A 130 16.01 26.66 -10.30
C ASN A 130 15.93 27.20 -8.87
N LYS A 131 16.41 28.43 -8.66
CA LYS A 131 16.31 29.09 -7.35
C LYS A 131 14.85 29.38 -6.97
N THR A 132 14.04 29.75 -7.96
CA THR A 132 12.61 30.00 -7.81
C THR A 132 11.86 29.09 -8.77
N ILE A 133 10.92 28.33 -8.24
CA ILE A 133 10.06 27.41 -8.98
C ILE A 133 8.62 27.91 -8.84
N GLN A 134 7.92 27.99 -9.97
CA GLN A 134 6.48 28.22 -10.00
C GLN A 134 5.77 26.97 -10.51
N MET A 135 4.73 26.55 -9.80
CA MET A 135 3.89 25.42 -10.23
C MET A 135 2.42 25.81 -10.16
N ASN A 136 1.64 25.26 -11.09
CA ASN A 136 0.20 25.47 -11.16
C ASN A 136 -0.49 24.12 -11.01
N SER A 137 -1.42 24.01 -10.06
CA SER A 137 -2.29 22.83 -9.95
C SER A 137 -3.74 23.25 -10.10
N ALA A 138 -4.44 22.65 -11.05
CA ALA A 138 -5.87 22.84 -11.22
C ALA A 138 -6.69 22.14 -10.13
N PHE A 139 -6.06 21.25 -9.35
CA PHE A 139 -6.68 20.41 -8.33
C PHE A 139 -6.24 20.77 -6.91
N GLY A 140 -5.13 21.48 -6.77
CA GLY A 140 -4.49 21.68 -5.46
C GLY A 140 -3.99 20.36 -4.87
N GLY A 141 -3.73 20.35 -3.57
CA GLY A 141 -3.33 19.15 -2.84
C GLY A 141 -2.25 19.40 -1.79
N LEU A 142 -1.94 18.37 -1.01
CA LEU A 142 -0.77 18.36 -0.12
C LEU A 142 0.51 18.64 -0.90
N LEU A 143 1.41 19.45 -0.33
CA LEU A 143 2.71 19.74 -0.90
C LEU A 143 3.78 18.86 -0.26
N PHE A 144 4.49 18.10 -1.10
CA PHE A 144 5.58 17.21 -0.71
C PHE A 144 6.89 17.62 -1.36
N LEU A 145 8.00 17.31 -0.69
CA LEU A 145 9.32 17.22 -1.31
C LEU A 145 9.72 15.75 -1.44
N GLN A 146 10.18 15.36 -2.62
CA GLN A 146 10.66 14.02 -2.92
C GLN A 146 12.18 14.04 -2.87
N SER A 147 12.77 13.18 -2.04
CA SER A 147 14.22 13.08 -1.90
C SER A 147 14.89 12.55 -3.18
N PRO A 148 16.19 12.83 -3.39
CA PRO A 148 16.94 12.39 -4.56
C PRO A 148 17.29 10.89 -4.56
N GLY A 149 17.07 10.17 -3.46
CA GLY A 149 17.38 8.75 -3.31
C GLY A 149 17.59 8.35 -1.85
N ASP A 150 18.27 7.23 -1.63
CA ASP A 150 18.50 6.66 -0.29
C ASP A 150 19.66 7.30 0.49
N GLU A 151 20.45 8.15 -0.16
CA GLU A 151 21.52 8.89 0.50
C GLU A 151 20.97 10.02 1.37
N SER A 152 21.64 10.26 2.50
CA SER A 152 21.28 11.36 3.39
C SER A 152 21.40 12.69 2.66
N SER A 153 20.30 13.44 2.63
CA SER A 153 20.22 14.72 1.93
C SER A 153 19.36 15.69 2.74
N SER A 154 19.52 16.99 2.51
CA SER A 154 18.65 17.99 3.14
C SER A 154 18.36 19.13 2.19
N ILE A 155 17.22 19.77 2.39
CA ILE A 155 16.82 20.93 1.61
C ILE A 155 16.09 21.93 2.49
N THR A 156 16.38 23.21 2.25
CA THR A 156 15.65 24.33 2.86
C THR A 156 15.01 25.15 1.76
N ILE A 157 13.70 25.37 1.88
CA ILE A 157 12.90 26.16 0.94
C ILE A 157 12.06 27.19 1.68
N ASN A 158 11.74 28.29 1.01
CA ASN A 158 10.68 29.20 1.41
C ASN A 158 9.47 28.97 0.49
N LEU A 159 8.30 28.85 1.10
CA LEU A 159 7.05 28.59 0.43
C LEU A 159 6.18 29.85 0.42
N HIS A 160 5.56 30.10 -0.72
CA HIS A 160 4.67 31.23 -0.94
C HIS A 160 3.36 30.75 -1.56
N HIS A 161 2.25 31.30 -1.05
CA HIS A 161 0.89 30.94 -1.46
C HIS A 161 0.44 29.55 -1.02
N VAL A 162 0.75 29.20 0.22
CA VAL A 162 0.36 27.92 0.83
C VAL A 162 -0.70 28.07 1.91
N VAL A 163 -1.42 26.99 2.19
CA VAL A 163 -2.38 26.88 3.30
C VAL A 163 -1.82 25.89 4.32
N LEU A 164 -1.92 26.19 5.61
CA LEU A 164 -1.55 25.24 6.65
C LEU A 164 -2.47 24.00 6.58
N THR A 165 -1.90 22.80 6.67
CA THR A 165 -2.65 21.54 6.58
C THR A 165 -2.50 20.69 7.86
N PRO A 166 -3.53 19.94 8.27
CA PRO A 166 -3.42 19.03 9.40
C PRO A 166 -2.31 18.00 9.14
N THR A 167 -1.32 17.97 10.02
CA THR A 167 -0.21 17.03 9.96
C THR A 167 0.16 16.54 11.35
N TYR A 168 0.39 15.24 11.46
CA TYR A 168 0.77 14.56 12.70
C TYR A 168 1.93 13.62 12.39
N ASP A 169 2.99 13.66 13.19
CA ASP A 169 4.10 12.72 13.07
C ASP A 169 4.48 12.20 14.45
N ILE A 170 4.42 10.89 14.67
CA ILE A 170 4.72 10.29 15.98
C ILE A 170 6.18 10.52 16.42
N THR A 171 7.07 10.85 15.47
CA THR A 171 8.48 11.12 15.73
C THR A 171 8.75 12.55 16.19
N ASP A 172 7.81 13.48 15.99
CA ASP A 172 7.91 14.84 16.51
C ASP A 172 7.74 14.83 18.05
N SER A 173 8.71 15.40 18.77
CA SER A 173 8.66 15.50 20.22
C SER A 173 7.55 16.43 20.73
N ASN A 174 7.11 17.37 19.89
CA ASN A 174 6.05 18.34 20.20
C ASN A 174 4.71 17.96 19.54
N ARG A 175 4.58 16.72 19.04
CA ARG A 175 3.44 16.28 18.23
C ARG A 175 2.06 16.57 18.82
N ALA A 176 1.90 16.49 20.14
CA ALA A 176 0.62 16.76 20.79
C ALA A 176 0.22 18.24 20.66
N GLU A 177 1.11 19.16 21.04
CA GLU A 177 0.87 20.60 20.96
C GLU A 177 0.74 21.06 19.50
N THR A 178 1.59 20.54 18.60
CA THR A 178 1.52 20.88 17.17
C THR A 178 0.23 20.35 16.54
N TRP A 179 -0.23 19.17 16.94
CA TRP A 179 -1.51 18.62 16.50
C TRP A 179 -2.69 19.45 16.97
N ASP A 180 -2.76 19.79 18.25
CA ASP A 180 -3.84 20.60 18.83
C ASP A 180 -3.98 21.95 18.11
N TYR A 181 -2.85 22.59 17.80
CA TYR A 181 -2.85 23.79 16.98
C TYR A 181 -3.35 23.52 15.56
N LYS A 182 -2.82 22.50 14.88
CA LYS A 182 -3.14 22.22 13.47
C LYS A 182 -4.58 21.77 13.28
N ARG A 183 -5.11 20.88 14.13
CA ARG A 183 -6.51 20.43 14.04
C ARG A 183 -7.52 21.55 14.27
N ALA A 184 -7.14 22.60 15.01
CA ALA A 184 -7.98 23.77 15.28
C ALA A 184 -7.86 24.88 14.23
N HIS A 185 -6.70 25.03 13.57
CA HIS A 185 -6.40 26.21 12.73
C HIS A 185 -6.06 25.90 11.27
N ALA A 186 -5.62 24.67 10.96
CA ALA A 186 -5.27 24.30 9.59
C ALA A 186 -6.53 24.16 8.73
N GLN A 187 -6.45 24.64 7.51
CA GLN A 187 -7.60 24.66 6.58
C GLN A 187 -7.42 23.71 5.40
N GLY A 188 -6.21 23.17 5.18
CA GLY A 188 -5.95 22.23 4.09
C GLY A 188 -6.91 21.04 4.10
N LEU A 189 -7.36 20.64 2.91
CA LEU A 189 -8.47 19.70 2.74
C LEU A 189 -8.08 18.24 2.99
N TRP A 190 -6.78 17.95 2.97
CA TRP A 190 -6.19 16.62 3.16
C TRP A 190 -5.14 16.67 4.27
N ALA A 191 -5.03 15.59 5.03
CA ALA A 191 -4.09 15.44 6.12
C ALA A 191 -2.94 14.49 5.76
N ASP A 192 -1.80 14.65 6.44
CA ASP A 192 -0.68 13.71 6.42
C ASP A 192 -0.44 13.24 7.86
N ILE A 193 -0.79 11.98 8.15
CA ILE A 193 -0.77 11.39 9.50
C ILE A 193 0.23 10.24 9.49
N ALA A 194 1.37 10.44 10.15
CA ALA A 194 2.56 9.60 10.01
C ALA A 194 2.96 8.90 11.31
N GLY A 195 3.13 7.59 11.22
CA GLY A 195 3.86 6.76 12.17
C GLY A 195 5.37 6.79 11.91
N ARG A 196 6.09 5.81 12.45
CA ARG A 196 7.53 5.62 12.18
C ARG A 196 7.78 4.94 10.85
N HIS A 197 6.90 4.00 10.47
CA HIS A 197 7.06 3.09 9.34
C HIS A 197 5.90 3.15 8.36
N ILE A 198 4.91 4.02 8.60
CA ILE A 198 3.75 4.18 7.74
C ILE A 198 3.20 5.59 7.78
N VAL A 199 2.57 6.06 6.71
CA VAL A 199 1.92 7.36 6.62
C VAL A 199 0.62 7.27 5.83
N PHE A 200 -0.40 7.97 6.30
CA PHE A 200 -1.72 8.03 5.69
C PHE A 200 -2.00 9.40 5.11
N ASN A 201 -2.52 9.43 3.89
CA ASN A 201 -3.10 10.61 3.27
C ASN A 201 -4.60 10.41 3.05
N LEU A 202 -5.40 11.22 3.73
CA LEU A 202 -6.85 11.13 3.77
C LEU A 202 -7.48 12.52 3.97
N PRO A 203 -8.79 12.70 3.73
CA PRO A 203 -9.45 13.98 3.96
C PRO A 203 -9.27 14.48 5.40
N SER A 204 -8.95 15.76 5.57
CA SER A 204 -8.73 16.38 6.88
C SER A 204 -9.90 16.19 7.83
N LYS A 205 -11.13 16.31 7.32
CA LYS A 205 -12.38 16.13 8.08
C LYS A 205 -12.46 14.77 8.79
N SER A 206 -11.77 13.76 8.27
CA SER A 206 -11.75 12.41 8.81
C SER A 206 -10.91 12.29 10.07
N VAL A 207 -10.00 13.22 10.38
CA VAL A 207 -9.04 13.04 11.48
C VAL A 207 -8.96 14.21 12.45
N VAL A 208 -9.36 15.43 12.07
CA VAL A 208 -9.23 16.61 12.93
C VAL A 208 -10.06 16.55 14.22
N HIS A 209 -10.99 15.60 14.35
CA HIS A 209 -11.74 15.36 15.58
C HIS A 209 -11.02 14.42 16.57
N LEU A 210 -9.93 13.77 16.17
CA LEU A 210 -9.15 12.86 17.00
C LEU A 210 -8.13 13.60 17.86
N GLU A 211 -7.98 13.17 19.11
CA GLU A 211 -6.93 13.60 20.02
C GLU A 211 -5.57 12.96 19.67
N SER A 212 -4.47 13.60 20.05
CA SER A 212 -3.11 13.08 19.83
C SER A 212 -2.91 11.66 20.41
N ALA A 213 -3.51 11.35 21.57
CA ALA A 213 -3.42 10.02 22.16
C ALA A 213 -4.11 8.93 21.31
N GLN A 214 -5.19 9.27 20.61
CA GLN A 214 -5.89 8.33 19.71
C GLN A 214 -5.05 8.07 18.45
N LEU A 215 -4.43 9.13 17.90
CA LEU A 215 -3.49 9.01 16.79
C LEU A 215 -2.26 8.19 17.17
N ASP A 216 -1.67 8.43 18.35
CA ASP A 216 -0.54 7.65 18.86
C ASP A 216 -0.89 6.15 18.94
N ARG A 217 -2.06 5.79 19.48
CA ARG A 217 -2.46 4.38 19.56
C ARG A 217 -2.60 3.75 18.17
N ALA A 218 -3.34 4.40 17.27
CA ALA A 218 -3.56 3.89 15.92
C ALA A 218 -2.25 3.78 15.12
N LEU A 219 -1.38 4.78 15.19
CA LEU A 219 -0.11 4.77 14.46
C LEU A 219 0.88 3.73 15.00
N ASN A 220 0.95 3.52 16.31
CA ASN A 220 1.76 2.43 16.88
C ASN A 220 1.24 1.04 16.46
N PHE A 221 -0.08 0.87 16.35
CA PHE A 221 -0.67 -0.35 15.79
C PHE A 221 -0.23 -0.56 14.34
N TRP A 222 -0.38 0.45 13.47
CA TRP A 222 0.04 0.36 12.07
C TRP A 222 1.55 0.15 11.90
N ASP A 223 2.38 0.82 12.71
CA ASP A 223 3.83 0.59 12.73
C ASP A 223 4.16 -0.87 13.08
N SER A 224 3.41 -1.47 14.00
CA SER A 224 3.56 -2.89 14.38
C SER A 224 3.20 -3.84 13.23
N ILE A 225 2.23 -3.48 12.40
CA ILE A 225 1.87 -4.24 11.19
C ILE A 225 3.03 -4.22 10.19
N VAL A 226 3.59 -3.06 9.87
CA VAL A 226 4.74 -2.96 8.94
C VAL A 226 5.95 -3.72 9.50
N LEU A 227 6.22 -3.60 10.80
CA LEU A 227 7.29 -4.35 11.46
C LEU A 227 7.08 -5.86 11.42
N ALA A 228 5.84 -6.35 11.60
CA ALA A 228 5.53 -7.77 11.51
C ALA A 228 5.76 -8.33 10.08
N HIS A 229 5.48 -7.55 9.05
CA HIS A 229 5.78 -7.92 7.66
C HIS A 229 7.28 -8.06 7.42
N HIS A 230 8.06 -7.06 7.84
CA HIS A 230 9.51 -7.07 7.73
C HIS A 230 10.18 -8.16 8.59
N ASP A 231 9.66 -8.43 9.79
CA ASP A 231 10.15 -9.49 10.67
C ASP A 231 9.99 -10.88 10.02
N LEU A 232 8.86 -11.13 9.36
CA LEU A 232 8.66 -12.35 8.60
C LEU A 232 9.65 -12.46 7.44
N ARG A 233 9.76 -11.38 6.66
CA ARG A 233 10.66 -11.33 5.49
C ARG A 233 12.14 -11.46 5.89
N GLY A 234 12.50 -11.04 7.10
CA GLY A 234 13.89 -10.94 7.54
C GLY A 234 14.58 -9.65 7.11
N THR A 235 13.81 -8.58 6.88
CA THR A 235 14.32 -7.26 6.45
C THR A 235 13.99 -6.18 7.48
N LYS A 236 14.34 -4.92 7.17
CA LYS A 236 13.95 -3.76 7.98
C LYS A 236 13.27 -2.73 7.08
N PRO A 237 12.30 -1.94 7.59
CA PRO A 237 11.76 -0.81 6.85
C PRO A 237 12.89 0.15 6.45
N THR A 238 13.01 0.43 5.15
CA THR A 238 13.96 1.43 4.63
C THR A 238 13.30 2.80 4.44
N HIS A 239 11.97 2.80 4.34
CA HIS A 239 11.11 3.96 4.24
C HIS A 239 9.75 3.66 4.88
N ARG A 240 8.93 4.69 5.07
CA ARG A 240 7.53 4.58 5.48
C ARG A 240 6.71 4.01 4.32
N GLU A 241 5.89 3.01 4.59
CA GLU A 241 4.78 2.66 3.71
C GLU A 241 3.83 3.87 3.59
N ARG A 242 3.24 4.12 2.41
CA ARG A 242 2.33 5.25 2.21
C ARG A 242 0.98 4.75 1.73
N ILE A 243 -0.07 5.02 2.50
CA ILE A 243 -1.46 4.71 2.13
C ILE A 243 -2.18 6.00 1.74
N VAL A 244 -2.77 6.02 0.55
CA VAL A 244 -3.54 7.15 0.03
C VAL A 244 -4.98 6.70 -0.17
N CYS A 245 -5.92 7.37 0.50
CA CYS A 245 -7.35 7.21 0.21
C CYS A 245 -7.68 7.96 -1.08
N ASP A 246 -8.46 7.35 -1.96
CA ASP A 246 -8.83 7.88 -3.27
C ASP A 246 -10.30 7.59 -3.57
N GLU A 247 -10.94 8.43 -4.38
CA GLU A 247 -12.25 8.18 -4.97
C GLU A 247 -12.21 6.93 -5.86
N GLN A 248 -11.13 6.79 -6.65
CA GLN A 248 -10.98 5.73 -7.62
C GLN A 248 -9.51 5.28 -7.71
N PRO A 249 -9.16 4.14 -7.10
CA PRO A 249 -7.94 3.41 -7.41
C PRO A 249 -7.88 3.03 -8.90
N SER A 250 -6.67 2.98 -9.45
CA SER A 250 -6.43 2.62 -10.85
C SER A 250 -6.67 1.13 -11.16
N ALA A 251 -6.60 0.29 -10.14
CA ALA A 251 -6.84 -1.15 -10.23
C ALA A 251 -7.49 -1.68 -8.94
N GLY A 252 -8.40 -2.65 -9.10
CA GLY A 252 -9.05 -3.32 -7.98
C GLY A 252 -9.84 -2.39 -7.06
N TYR A 253 -10.09 -2.87 -5.83
CA TYR A 253 -10.60 -2.04 -4.73
C TYR A 253 -9.45 -1.34 -3.98
N MET A 254 -8.26 -1.94 -4.01
CA MET A 254 -7.02 -1.37 -3.52
C MET A 254 -5.87 -1.98 -4.32
N HIS A 255 -4.72 -1.31 -4.32
CA HIS A 255 -3.50 -1.87 -4.87
C HIS A 255 -2.26 -1.40 -4.12
N SER A 256 -1.22 -2.22 -4.22
CA SER A 256 0.08 -2.01 -3.60
C SER A 256 0.96 -1.06 -4.42
N GLY A 257 2.13 -0.75 -3.87
CA GLY A 257 3.10 0.18 -4.43
C GLY A 257 3.51 1.27 -3.44
N TYR A 258 4.07 2.34 -3.98
CA TYR A 258 4.41 3.54 -3.22
C TYR A 258 3.80 4.76 -3.92
N PRO A 259 2.54 5.10 -3.62
CA PRO A 259 1.72 4.65 -2.50
C PRO A 259 0.94 3.34 -2.74
N ILE A 260 0.50 2.71 -1.65
CA ILE A 260 -0.68 1.85 -1.58
C ILE A 260 -1.91 2.75 -1.72
N VAL A 261 -2.82 2.43 -2.63
CA VAL A 261 -4.05 3.22 -2.88
C VAL A 261 -5.26 2.41 -2.47
N THR A 262 -6.18 3.05 -1.75
CA THR A 262 -7.43 2.45 -1.25
C THR A 262 -8.60 3.43 -1.41
N HIS A 263 -9.83 2.97 -1.23
CA HIS A 263 -11.00 3.83 -1.34
C HIS A 263 -11.19 4.81 -0.17
N LEU A 264 -12.05 5.81 -0.36
CA LEU A 264 -12.38 6.80 0.68
C LEU A 264 -13.19 6.25 1.86
N ASP A 265 -13.81 5.08 1.74
CA ASP A 265 -14.65 4.46 2.77
C ASP A 265 -13.86 4.11 4.05
N VAL A 266 -12.61 3.68 3.92
CA VAL A 266 -11.72 3.47 5.08
C VAL A 266 -11.32 4.78 5.78
N SER A 267 -11.62 5.93 5.18
CA SER A 267 -11.44 7.25 5.79
C SER A 267 -12.69 7.80 6.48
N ASP A 268 -13.83 7.11 6.45
CA ASP A 268 -15.03 7.56 7.17
C ASP A 268 -14.88 7.34 8.68
N ALA A 269 -14.83 8.43 9.43
CA ALA A 269 -14.71 8.44 10.89
C ALA A 269 -15.82 7.68 11.64
N ASN A 270 -16.97 7.43 11.00
CA ASN A 270 -18.09 6.69 11.58
C ASN A 270 -18.06 5.20 11.25
N SER A 271 -17.16 4.76 10.37
CA SER A 271 -17.02 3.36 10.00
C SER A 271 -16.26 2.59 11.07
N GLU A 272 -16.68 1.36 11.35
CA GLU A 272 -15.89 0.44 12.19
C GLU A 272 -14.52 0.17 11.56
N TRP A 273 -14.43 0.22 10.22
CA TRP A 273 -13.23 0.02 9.41
C TRP A 273 -12.41 1.30 9.19
N PHE A 274 -12.72 2.38 9.92
CA PHE A 274 -11.93 3.60 9.85
C PHE A 274 -10.45 3.33 10.19
N LEU A 275 -9.54 3.87 9.38
CA LEU A 275 -8.08 3.70 9.52
C LEU A 275 -7.54 3.99 10.93
N PHE A 276 -8.20 4.86 11.70
CA PHE A 276 -7.77 5.23 13.06
C PHE A 276 -8.65 4.64 14.17
N ASN A 277 -9.54 3.70 13.86
CA ASN A 277 -10.30 2.92 14.84
C ASN A 277 -9.49 1.74 15.39
N SER A 278 -8.42 2.05 16.12
CA SER A 278 -7.50 1.03 16.70
C SER A 278 -8.21 -0.08 17.48
N GLU A 279 -9.28 0.21 18.23
CA GLU A 279 -9.98 -0.82 18.99
C GLU A 279 -10.60 -1.91 18.11
N HIS A 280 -11.19 -1.54 16.97
CA HIS A 280 -11.75 -2.50 16.03
C HIS A 280 -10.63 -3.22 15.27
N LEU A 281 -9.64 -2.47 14.77
CA LEU A 281 -8.54 -3.02 13.98
C LEU A 281 -7.64 -4.00 14.77
N GLU A 282 -7.44 -3.76 16.07
CA GLU A 282 -6.70 -4.69 16.95
C GLU A 282 -7.43 -6.04 17.11
N LYS A 283 -8.77 -6.05 17.06
CA LYS A 283 -9.59 -7.26 17.27
C LYS A 283 -9.84 -8.02 15.97
N GLU A 284 -10.20 -7.31 14.91
CA GLU A 284 -10.66 -7.90 13.65
C GLU A 284 -9.56 -7.95 12.58
N GLY A 285 -8.57 -7.05 12.66
CA GLY A 285 -7.52 -6.87 11.66
C GLY A 285 -8.03 -6.34 10.31
N ALA A 286 -7.20 -5.61 9.57
CA ALA A 286 -7.56 -5.05 8.27
C ALA A 286 -7.00 -5.90 7.12
N TRP A 287 -7.65 -7.02 6.79
CA TRP A 287 -7.13 -8.00 5.81
C TRP A 287 -6.65 -7.35 4.51
N GLY A 288 -7.48 -6.50 3.89
CA GLY A 288 -7.11 -5.84 2.63
C GLY A 288 -5.85 -4.97 2.75
N LEU A 289 -5.80 -4.08 3.74
CA LEU A 289 -4.63 -3.19 3.89
C LEU A 289 -3.36 -3.95 4.28
N PHE A 290 -3.47 -5.01 5.09
CA PHE A 290 -2.33 -5.87 5.42
C PHE A 290 -1.86 -6.63 4.18
N HIS A 291 -2.80 -7.07 3.33
CA HIS A 291 -2.51 -7.71 2.05
C HIS A 291 -1.75 -6.77 1.11
N GLU A 292 -2.14 -5.50 0.97
CA GLU A 292 -1.37 -4.57 0.13
C GLU A 292 0.05 -4.27 0.66
N ILE A 293 0.22 -4.20 1.97
CA ILE A 293 1.57 -4.12 2.58
C ILE A 293 2.35 -5.43 2.31
N GLY A 294 1.68 -6.58 2.31
CA GLY A 294 2.25 -7.88 1.98
C GLY A 294 2.77 -7.97 0.55
N HIS A 295 2.12 -7.32 -0.42
CA HIS A 295 2.61 -7.28 -1.80
C HIS A 295 3.99 -6.60 -1.88
N ASN A 296 4.23 -5.54 -1.08
CA ASN A 296 5.54 -4.89 -0.99
C ASN A 296 6.64 -5.79 -0.36
N MET A 297 6.26 -6.93 0.22
CA MET A 297 7.19 -7.93 0.75
C MET A 297 7.53 -9.05 -0.23
N GLN A 298 6.75 -9.27 -1.29
CA GLN A 298 6.95 -10.38 -2.22
C GLN A 298 8.26 -10.28 -3.01
N GLN A 299 8.83 -11.42 -3.37
CA GLN A 299 10.03 -11.51 -4.20
C GLN A 299 9.88 -12.61 -5.26
N GLY A 300 10.48 -12.39 -6.43
CA GLY A 300 10.30 -13.27 -7.59
C GLY A 300 10.83 -14.70 -7.43
N TRP A 301 11.75 -14.94 -6.48
CA TRP A 301 12.34 -16.26 -6.25
C TRP A 301 11.48 -17.19 -5.38
N TRP A 302 10.42 -16.71 -4.72
CA TRP A 302 9.42 -17.56 -4.05
C TRP A 302 7.99 -17.34 -4.55
N THR A 303 7.73 -16.27 -5.31
CA THR A 303 6.45 -16.01 -5.97
C THR A 303 6.51 -16.44 -7.43
N PHE A 304 5.85 -17.56 -7.74
CA PHE A 304 5.74 -18.13 -9.09
C PHE A 304 4.36 -17.84 -9.71
N GLU A 305 4.18 -18.12 -11.01
CA GLU A 305 2.92 -17.85 -11.72
C GLU A 305 1.70 -18.42 -10.98
N GLY A 306 0.63 -17.60 -10.88
CA GLY A 306 -0.59 -17.95 -10.16
C GLY A 306 -0.54 -17.72 -8.63
N THR A 307 0.60 -17.32 -8.06
CA THR A 307 0.75 -17.14 -6.60
C THR A 307 0.96 -15.71 -6.13
N GLY A 308 0.79 -14.72 -7.02
CA GLY A 308 0.82 -13.30 -6.67
C GLY A 308 -0.17 -12.97 -5.54
N GLU A 309 -1.41 -13.46 -5.66
CA GLU A 309 -2.48 -13.31 -4.66
C GLU A 309 -2.43 -14.34 -3.52
N VAL A 310 -1.42 -15.20 -3.50
CA VAL A 310 -1.29 -16.29 -2.51
C VAL A 310 -0.14 -16.00 -1.56
N THR A 311 1.06 -15.81 -2.09
CA THR A 311 2.28 -15.62 -1.28
C THR A 311 2.25 -14.30 -0.50
N VAL A 312 1.55 -13.29 -1.00
CA VAL A 312 1.20 -12.07 -0.25
C VAL A 312 0.50 -12.38 1.06
N ASN A 313 -0.43 -13.34 1.04
CA ASN A 313 -1.25 -13.67 2.21
C ASN A 313 -0.51 -14.47 3.27
N ILE A 314 0.71 -14.94 3.00
CA ILE A 314 1.60 -15.48 4.05
C ILE A 314 1.96 -14.34 5.02
N PHE A 315 2.26 -13.15 4.49
CA PHE A 315 2.55 -11.96 5.30
C PHE A 315 1.30 -11.42 5.98
N THR A 316 0.15 -11.39 5.28
CA THR A 316 -1.15 -11.02 5.85
C THR A 316 -1.49 -11.88 7.08
N LEU A 317 -1.43 -13.21 6.94
CA LEU A 317 -1.70 -14.15 8.03
C LEU A 317 -0.72 -13.97 9.19
N HIS A 318 0.56 -13.68 8.91
CA HIS A 318 1.55 -13.42 9.95
C HIS A 318 1.23 -12.15 10.74
N ALA A 319 0.93 -11.05 10.07
CA ALA A 319 0.58 -9.80 10.74
C ALA A 319 -0.71 -9.94 11.56
N MET A 320 -1.72 -10.63 11.02
CA MET A 320 -2.95 -10.98 11.74
C MET A 320 -2.66 -11.76 13.02
N ASP A 321 -1.78 -12.76 12.98
CA ASP A 321 -1.42 -13.54 14.16
C ASP A 321 -0.60 -12.74 15.17
N LYS A 322 0.46 -12.07 14.71
CA LYS A 322 1.43 -11.42 15.61
C LYS A 322 0.92 -10.13 16.23
N VAL A 323 0.07 -9.38 15.53
CA VAL A 323 -0.39 -8.07 15.98
C VAL A 323 -1.84 -8.12 16.47
N CYS A 324 -2.73 -8.83 15.77
CA CYS A 324 -4.14 -8.94 16.13
C CYS A 324 -4.47 -10.21 16.94
N SER A 325 -3.50 -11.09 17.20
CA SER A 325 -3.70 -12.38 17.89
C SER A 325 -4.69 -13.32 17.17
N LEU A 326 -4.89 -13.13 15.87
CA LEU A 326 -5.79 -13.94 15.04
C LEU A 326 -5.03 -15.09 14.39
N LYS A 327 -5.17 -16.29 14.95
CA LYS A 327 -4.42 -17.46 14.50
C LYS A 327 -4.78 -17.84 13.05
N PRO A 328 -3.79 -18.12 12.18
CA PRO A 328 -4.03 -18.31 10.74
C PRO A 328 -5.08 -19.38 10.44
N TRP A 329 -4.95 -20.54 11.08
CA TRP A 329 -5.81 -21.69 10.79
C TRP A 329 -7.29 -21.44 11.10
N ILE A 330 -7.60 -20.68 12.14
CA ILE A 330 -8.99 -20.41 12.56
C ILE A 330 -9.47 -19.01 12.12
N HIS A 331 -8.68 -18.29 11.33
CA HIS A 331 -9.05 -16.98 10.82
C HIS A 331 -10.28 -17.10 9.92
N SER A 332 -11.28 -16.24 10.13
CA SER A 332 -12.58 -16.31 9.46
C SER A 332 -12.48 -16.30 7.93
N TRP A 333 -11.65 -15.41 7.37
CA TRP A 333 -11.42 -15.32 5.92
C TRP A 333 -10.91 -16.64 5.33
N LEU A 334 -9.96 -17.32 6.01
CA LEU A 334 -9.41 -18.59 5.56
C LEU A 334 -10.43 -19.73 5.76
N GLN A 335 -11.11 -19.77 6.91
CA GLN A 335 -12.15 -20.75 7.22
C GLN A 335 -13.30 -20.75 6.20
N ASN A 336 -13.65 -19.57 5.66
CA ASN A 336 -14.65 -19.45 4.60
C ASN A 336 -14.25 -20.16 3.29
N GLN A 337 -12.96 -20.49 3.11
CA GLN A 337 -12.43 -21.22 1.95
C GLN A 337 -12.42 -22.74 2.14
N ILE A 338 -12.79 -23.27 3.32
CA ILE A 338 -12.81 -24.72 3.58
C ILE A 338 -13.71 -25.48 2.58
N PRO A 339 -14.96 -25.06 2.30
CA PRO A 339 -15.84 -25.83 1.42
C PRO A 339 -15.30 -25.99 -0.02
N SER A 340 -14.74 -24.91 -0.59
CA SER A 340 -14.11 -24.95 -1.91
C SER A 340 -12.83 -25.79 -1.89
N THR A 341 -12.06 -25.72 -0.80
CA THR A 341 -10.82 -26.50 -0.63
C THR A 341 -11.09 -28.00 -0.50
N LYS A 342 -12.13 -28.41 0.23
CA LYS A 342 -12.54 -29.82 0.29
C LYS A 342 -12.95 -30.34 -1.08
N THR A 343 -13.80 -29.58 -1.79
CA THR A 343 -14.20 -29.90 -3.17
C THR A 343 -12.98 -30.06 -4.09
N TYR A 344 -12.00 -29.15 -3.98
CA TYR A 344 -10.76 -29.21 -4.74
C TYR A 344 -9.96 -30.51 -4.49
N ILE A 345 -9.84 -30.93 -3.23
CA ILE A 345 -9.14 -32.17 -2.85
C ILE A 345 -9.90 -33.41 -3.35
N GLU A 346 -11.22 -33.44 -3.19
CA GLU A 346 -12.10 -34.52 -3.70
C GLU A 346 -11.99 -34.67 -5.21
N ASN A 347 -11.79 -33.56 -5.93
CA ASN A 347 -11.61 -33.54 -7.39
C ASN A 347 -10.18 -33.86 -7.85
N GLY A 348 -9.30 -34.32 -6.96
CA GLY A 348 -7.96 -34.81 -7.33
C GLY A 348 -6.85 -33.76 -7.29
N SER A 349 -7.12 -32.57 -6.75
CA SER A 349 -6.16 -31.47 -6.58
C SER A 349 -5.43 -31.06 -7.86
N ASN A 350 -6.17 -30.63 -8.88
CA ASN A 350 -5.57 -30.15 -10.13
C ASN A 350 -4.75 -28.86 -9.92
N PHE A 351 -3.48 -28.85 -10.30
CA PHE A 351 -2.61 -27.69 -10.06
C PHE A 351 -3.03 -26.41 -10.80
N GLU A 352 -3.62 -26.50 -11.98
CA GLU A 352 -4.08 -25.32 -12.72
C GLU A 352 -5.30 -24.68 -12.04
N GLU A 353 -6.20 -25.48 -11.48
CA GLU A 353 -7.31 -24.98 -10.66
C GLU A 353 -6.82 -24.34 -9.36
N TRP A 354 -5.76 -24.91 -8.76
CA TRP A 354 -5.10 -24.37 -7.57
C TRP A 354 -4.56 -22.96 -7.81
N LYS A 355 -3.83 -22.75 -8.91
CA LYS A 355 -3.30 -21.42 -9.32
C LYS A 355 -4.40 -20.38 -9.54
N GLY A 356 -5.58 -20.81 -9.97
CA GLY A 356 -6.74 -19.93 -10.17
C GLY A 356 -7.52 -19.61 -8.89
N SER A 357 -7.16 -20.20 -7.76
CA SER A 357 -7.97 -20.19 -6.53
C SER A 357 -7.16 -19.76 -5.30
N PRO A 358 -6.89 -18.45 -5.10
CA PRO A 358 -5.98 -18.00 -4.05
C PRO A 358 -6.34 -18.47 -2.63
N GLY A 359 -7.64 -18.54 -2.32
CA GLY A 359 -8.13 -19.05 -1.03
C GLY A 359 -7.84 -20.53 -0.80
N VAL A 360 -7.96 -21.37 -1.84
CA VAL A 360 -7.56 -22.79 -1.80
C VAL A 360 -6.05 -22.90 -1.69
N ALA A 361 -5.35 -22.12 -2.50
CA ALA A 361 -3.90 -22.13 -2.57
C ALA A 361 -3.21 -21.73 -1.26
N LEU A 362 -3.81 -20.81 -0.51
CA LEU A 362 -3.26 -20.35 0.76
C LEU A 362 -3.20 -21.45 1.84
N PHE A 363 -4.04 -22.48 1.77
CA PHE A 363 -4.12 -23.50 2.83
C PHE A 363 -2.83 -24.29 3.02
N ILE A 364 -2.10 -24.64 1.97
CA ILE A 364 -0.82 -25.34 2.14
C ILE A 364 0.17 -24.49 2.95
N TYR A 365 0.19 -23.17 2.72
CA TYR A 365 1.06 -22.27 3.47
C TYR A 365 0.58 -22.11 4.92
N ALA A 366 -0.72 -21.98 5.14
CA ALA A 366 -1.29 -21.95 6.50
C ALA A 366 -1.05 -23.27 7.25
N GLN A 367 -1.05 -24.41 6.56
CA GLN A 367 -0.79 -25.74 7.10
C GLN A 367 0.68 -25.86 7.52
N LEU A 368 1.61 -25.40 6.69
CA LEU A 368 3.03 -25.35 7.04
C LEU A 368 3.28 -24.50 8.29
N VAL A 369 2.60 -23.35 8.43
CA VAL A 369 2.67 -22.54 9.66
C VAL A 369 2.08 -23.28 10.85
N ARG A 370 0.96 -23.99 10.67
CA ARG A 370 0.32 -24.77 11.74
C ARG A 370 1.24 -25.88 12.25
N GLU A 371 1.92 -26.58 11.35
CA GLU A 371 2.77 -27.73 11.70
C GLU A 371 4.15 -27.33 12.23
N TYR A 372 4.76 -26.28 11.66
CA TYR A 372 6.16 -25.93 11.93
C TYR A 372 6.36 -24.55 12.57
N GLY A 373 5.33 -23.72 12.60
CA GLY A 373 5.37 -22.39 13.20
C GLY A 373 6.03 -21.32 12.32
N TRP A 374 5.85 -20.06 12.72
CA TRP A 374 6.37 -18.90 11.99
C TRP A 374 7.90 -18.80 11.97
N ASN A 375 8.59 -19.33 12.98
CA ASN A 375 10.05 -19.27 13.03
C ASN A 375 10.68 -19.99 11.83
N THR A 376 10.08 -21.11 11.38
CA THR A 376 10.52 -21.81 10.17
C THR A 376 10.40 -20.91 8.94
N TYR A 377 9.28 -20.22 8.76
CA TYR A 377 9.12 -19.26 7.66
C TYR A 377 10.15 -18.12 7.73
N GLN A 378 10.38 -17.58 8.92
CA GLN A 378 11.35 -16.52 9.12
C GLN A 378 12.78 -16.96 8.74
N ASP A 379 13.18 -18.16 9.14
CA ASP A 379 14.50 -18.71 8.81
C ASP A 379 14.63 -18.93 7.30
N ILE A 380 13.59 -19.46 6.66
CA ILE A 380 13.55 -19.66 5.21
C ILE A 380 13.63 -18.32 4.47
N PHE A 381 12.78 -17.33 4.79
CA PHE A 381 12.82 -16.04 4.11
C PHE A 381 14.15 -15.31 4.31
N ARG A 382 14.74 -15.36 5.51
CA ARG A 382 16.11 -14.85 5.76
C ARG A 382 17.15 -15.57 4.90
N GLN A 383 17.04 -16.87 4.72
CA GLN A 383 17.92 -17.64 3.83
C GLN A 383 17.75 -17.19 2.37
N TYR A 384 16.53 -17.02 1.89
CA TYR A 384 16.29 -16.48 0.54
C TYR A 384 16.85 -15.06 0.36
N GLU A 385 16.67 -14.17 1.32
CA GLU A 385 17.22 -12.81 1.28
C GLU A 385 18.76 -12.79 1.28
N GLN A 386 19.40 -13.75 1.98
CA GLN A 386 20.85 -13.90 2.01
C GLN A 386 21.41 -14.52 0.72
N LEU A 387 20.76 -15.56 0.20
CA LEU A 387 21.25 -16.32 -0.94
C LEU A 387 20.88 -15.70 -2.28
N GLN A 388 19.71 -15.05 -2.35
CA GLN A 388 19.11 -14.49 -3.58
C GLN A 388 19.25 -15.46 -4.76
N PRO A 389 18.64 -16.66 -4.67
CA PRO A 389 18.87 -17.72 -5.63
C PRO A 389 18.42 -17.28 -7.03
N ASN A 390 19.25 -17.57 -8.02
CA ASN A 390 18.89 -17.36 -9.42
C ASN A 390 18.04 -18.54 -9.91
N LEU A 391 16.73 -18.34 -9.99
CA LEU A 391 15.75 -19.34 -10.40
C LEU A 391 15.07 -18.84 -11.67
N ASP A 392 15.34 -19.51 -12.78
CA ASP A 392 14.98 -19.06 -14.14
C ASP A 392 13.58 -19.55 -14.57
N SER A 393 12.98 -20.48 -13.82
CA SER A 393 11.64 -21.00 -14.09
C SER A 393 10.78 -21.21 -12.84
N ASP A 394 9.46 -21.29 -13.03
CA ASP A 394 8.54 -21.57 -11.93
C ASP A 394 8.69 -22.98 -11.36
N GLN A 395 9.10 -23.95 -12.16
CA GLN A 395 9.43 -25.29 -11.66
C GLN A 395 10.61 -25.25 -10.70
N GLU A 396 11.66 -24.50 -11.02
CA GLU A 396 12.81 -24.31 -10.13
C GLU A 396 12.43 -23.60 -8.83
N LYS A 397 11.54 -22.60 -8.88
CA LYS A 397 11.01 -21.93 -7.68
C LYS A 397 10.25 -22.89 -6.78
N MET A 398 9.37 -23.72 -7.35
CA MET A 398 8.61 -24.72 -6.58
C MET A 398 9.54 -25.76 -5.97
N ASP A 399 10.43 -26.37 -6.75
CA ASP A 399 11.37 -27.37 -6.27
C ASP A 399 12.30 -26.81 -5.19
N TYR A 400 12.80 -25.59 -5.37
CA TYR A 400 13.65 -24.90 -4.40
C TYR A 400 12.89 -24.57 -3.11
N TRP A 401 11.63 -24.12 -3.20
CA TRP A 401 10.78 -23.90 -2.02
C TRP A 401 10.57 -25.20 -1.22
N ILE A 402 10.19 -26.28 -1.91
CA ILE A 402 9.92 -27.59 -1.28
C ILE A 402 11.19 -28.14 -0.64
N THR A 403 12.33 -28.05 -1.33
CA THR A 403 13.64 -28.52 -0.84
C THR A 403 14.07 -27.72 0.39
N THR A 404 14.11 -26.38 0.27
CA THR A 404 14.51 -25.48 1.35
C THR A 404 13.65 -25.69 2.60
N PHE A 405 12.32 -25.77 2.42
CA PHE A 405 11.43 -25.99 3.55
C PHE A 405 11.66 -27.36 4.18
N SER A 406 11.74 -28.43 3.38
CA SER A 406 11.97 -29.80 3.86
C SER A 406 13.28 -29.94 4.63
N GLU A 407 14.34 -29.28 4.16
CA GLU A 407 15.63 -29.24 4.83
C GLU A 407 15.57 -28.49 6.16
N GLN A 408 14.87 -27.36 6.21
CA GLN A 408 14.71 -26.56 7.43
C GLN A 408 13.95 -27.32 8.53
N VAL A 409 12.97 -28.16 8.15
CA VAL A 409 12.16 -28.93 9.12
C VAL A 409 12.63 -30.36 9.32
N HIS A 410 13.65 -30.79 8.59
CA HIS A 410 14.16 -32.17 8.56
C HIS A 410 13.08 -33.24 8.27
N ASN A 411 12.09 -32.89 7.45
CA ASN A 411 11.02 -33.78 7.02
C ASN A 411 10.88 -33.73 5.50
N ASN A 412 10.56 -34.86 4.88
CA ASN A 412 10.27 -34.94 3.45
C ASN A 412 8.85 -34.43 3.19
N LEU A 413 8.72 -33.20 2.69
CA LEU A 413 7.41 -32.60 2.38
C LEU A 413 6.87 -32.96 1.00
N VAL A 414 7.59 -33.73 0.18
CA VAL A 414 7.15 -34.14 -1.16
C VAL A 414 5.74 -34.76 -1.16
N PRO A 415 5.39 -35.69 -0.24
CA PRO A 415 4.03 -36.24 -0.20
C PRO A 415 2.97 -35.19 0.07
N LEU A 416 3.26 -34.18 0.90
CA LEU A 416 2.35 -33.08 1.20
C LEU A 416 2.10 -32.21 -0.03
N PHE A 417 3.16 -31.77 -0.70
CA PHE A 417 3.01 -30.94 -1.89
C PHE A 417 2.35 -31.71 -3.05
N LYS A 418 2.62 -33.02 -3.20
CA LYS A 418 1.88 -33.88 -4.15
C LYS A 418 0.40 -34.03 -3.79
N PHE A 419 0.05 -34.12 -2.50
CA PHE A 419 -1.33 -34.11 -2.05
C PHE A 419 -2.05 -32.82 -2.50
N TRP A 420 -1.37 -31.68 -2.44
CA TRP A 420 -1.84 -30.40 -2.95
C TRP A 420 -1.66 -30.19 -4.47
N GLY A 421 -1.26 -31.23 -5.21
CA GLY A 421 -1.22 -31.20 -6.67
C GLY A 421 0.04 -30.62 -7.30
N PHE A 422 1.05 -30.22 -6.53
CA PHE A 422 2.26 -29.58 -7.08
C PHE A 422 3.01 -30.52 -8.03
N PRO A 423 3.48 -30.01 -9.20
CA PRO A 423 4.49 -30.70 -9.99
C PRO A 423 5.86 -30.59 -9.30
N ILE A 424 6.53 -31.72 -9.11
CA ILE A 424 7.83 -31.79 -8.42
C ILE A 424 8.79 -32.60 -9.28
N SER A 425 10.00 -32.10 -9.50
CA SER A 425 11.01 -32.83 -10.26
C SER A 425 11.45 -34.12 -9.56
N GLN A 426 11.86 -35.11 -10.36
CA GLN A 426 12.38 -36.36 -9.82
C GLN A 426 13.64 -36.15 -8.98
N SER A 427 14.48 -35.17 -9.34
CA SER A 427 15.66 -34.79 -8.54
C SER A 427 15.29 -34.38 -7.12
N THR A 428 14.28 -33.51 -6.96
CA THR A 428 13.79 -33.10 -5.63
C THR A 428 13.17 -34.27 -4.87
N VAL A 429 12.44 -35.14 -5.57
CA VAL A 429 11.89 -36.37 -4.96
C VAL A 429 13.00 -37.25 -4.41
N ASP A 430 14.05 -37.51 -5.19
CA ASP A 430 15.15 -38.40 -4.81
C ASP A 430 16.01 -37.79 -3.68
N GLU A 431 16.28 -36.49 -3.76
CA GLU A 431 17.06 -35.76 -2.75
C GLU A 431 16.42 -35.82 -1.35
N LEU A 432 15.09 -35.68 -1.28
CA LEU A 432 14.38 -35.57 -0.01
C LEU A 432 14.04 -36.93 0.62
N GLN A 433 14.31 -38.07 -0.05
CA GLN A 433 14.14 -39.42 0.54
C GLN A 433 15.00 -39.66 1.79
N LYS A 434 16.05 -38.84 1.98
CA LYS A 434 16.91 -38.87 3.17
C LYS A 434 16.16 -38.47 4.46
N PHE A 435 15.04 -37.77 4.36
CA PHE A 435 14.25 -37.30 5.51
C PHE A 435 12.99 -38.16 5.74
N PRO A 436 12.52 -38.27 7.00
CA PRO A 436 11.25 -38.93 7.31
C PRO A 436 10.06 -38.15 6.73
N ILE A 437 9.02 -38.86 6.32
CA ILE A 437 7.75 -38.24 5.92
C ILE A 437 6.97 -37.87 7.20
N PRO A 438 6.49 -36.61 7.35
CA PRO A 438 5.78 -36.21 8.55
C PRO A 438 4.41 -36.88 8.64
N GLN A 439 3.90 -37.05 9.86
CA GLN A 439 2.54 -37.56 10.08
C GLN A 439 1.60 -36.38 10.31
N ILE A 440 1.03 -35.84 9.24
CA ILE A 440 0.08 -34.72 9.31
C ILE A 440 -1.35 -35.28 9.34
N PHE A 441 -2.11 -34.87 10.35
CA PHE A 441 -3.51 -35.25 10.52
C PHE A 441 -4.39 -34.02 10.68
N ASP A 442 -5.06 -33.65 9.61
CA ASP A 442 -6.00 -32.53 9.60
C ASP A 442 -7.25 -32.84 8.77
N GLU A 443 -8.16 -31.87 8.75
CA GLU A 443 -9.44 -31.97 8.06
C GLU A 443 -9.34 -32.09 6.53
N PHE A 444 -8.17 -31.84 5.93
CA PHE A 444 -7.93 -31.93 4.50
C PHE A 444 -7.34 -33.29 4.14
N ILE A 445 -6.31 -33.74 4.86
CA ILE A 445 -5.75 -35.10 4.67
C ILE A 445 -6.83 -36.16 4.87
N GLN A 446 -7.77 -35.94 5.79
CA GLN A 446 -8.92 -36.85 6.02
C GLN A 446 -9.89 -36.95 4.84
N VAL A 447 -9.91 -35.98 3.92
CA VAL A 447 -10.78 -36.00 2.74
C VAL A 447 -10.32 -37.04 1.72
N ALA A 448 -8.99 -37.20 1.57
CA ALA A 448 -8.39 -38.14 0.62
C ALA A 448 -7.11 -38.77 1.21
N PRO A 449 -7.21 -39.53 2.33
CA PRO A 449 -6.05 -40.05 3.05
C PRO A 449 -5.19 -40.98 2.19
N GLU A 450 -5.78 -41.67 1.22
CA GLU A 450 -5.10 -42.55 0.28
C GLU A 450 -4.11 -41.82 -0.65
N ARG A 451 -4.24 -40.50 -0.80
CA ARG A 451 -3.34 -39.66 -1.61
C ARG A 451 -2.14 -39.15 -0.82
N TYR A 452 -2.16 -39.25 0.50
CA TYR A 452 -1.05 -38.88 1.37
C TYR A 452 -0.28 -40.13 1.81
N SER A 453 0.67 -40.56 0.97
CA SER A 453 1.50 -41.72 1.25
C SER A 453 2.63 -41.36 2.21
N ILE A 454 2.58 -41.92 3.43
CA ILE A 454 3.63 -41.85 4.46
C ILE A 454 4.71 -42.91 4.24
#